data_AF-A0A7S4VT87-F1
#
_entry.id   AF-A0A7S4VT87-F1
#
_cell.length_a   1.000
_cell.length_b   1.000
_cell.length_c   1.000
_cell.angle_alpha   90.00
_cell.angle_beta   90.00
_cell.angle_gamma   90.00
#
_symmetry.space_group_name_H-M   'P 1'
#
loop_
_entity.id
_entity.type
_entity.pdbx_description
1 polymer ?
#
loop_
_entity_poly.entity_id
_entity_poly.type
_entity_poly.pdbx_seq_one_letter_code
_entity_poly.pdbx_strand_id
1 'polypeptide(L)'
;AALALVEALHSRRVGPDAVAYHIAMGACHEAGQRAQAMGLFDAMPAFRLARDAVTYGIVISSCDRDDLWEAALHHLEALRRHILRPGAVHHTGAAGACEGAGHWGRALGLLGRMRLHGARPNVITC
;
A
#
# COMPACT_ATOMS: atom_id res chain seq x y z
N ALA A 1 10.64 -15.52 -1.90
CA ALA A 1 9.87 -16.68 -1.39
C ALA A 1 8.34 -16.48 -1.45
N ALA A 2 7.83 -15.31 -1.86
CA ALA A 2 6.39 -15.07 -2.01
C ALA A 2 5.82 -15.47 -3.38
N LEU A 3 6.57 -15.22 -4.47
CA LEU A 3 6.18 -15.61 -5.85
C LEU A 3 5.96 -17.12 -5.99
N ALA A 4 6.87 -17.93 -5.43
CA ALA A 4 6.74 -19.38 -5.42
C ALA A 4 5.49 -19.88 -4.65
N LEU A 5 5.04 -19.14 -3.63
CA LEU A 5 3.84 -19.47 -2.87
C LEU A 5 2.58 -19.19 -3.71
N VAL A 6 2.57 -18.09 -4.48
CA VAL A 6 1.49 -17.77 -5.43
C VAL A 6 1.42 -18.79 -6.56
N GLU A 7 2.56 -19.19 -7.12
CA GLU A 7 2.64 -20.24 -8.15
C GLU A 7 2.19 -21.61 -7.61
N ALA A 8 2.59 -21.97 -6.39
CA ALA A 8 2.18 -23.21 -5.74
C ALA A 8 0.67 -23.24 -5.46
N LEU A 9 0.07 -22.12 -5.05
CA LEU A 9 -1.38 -22.01 -4.84
C LEU A 9 -2.13 -22.06 -6.18
N HIS A 10 -1.57 -21.51 -7.25
CA HIS A 10 -2.10 -21.60 -8.61
C HIS A 10 -2.21 -23.05 -9.12
N SER A 11 -1.24 -23.89 -8.76
CA SER A 11 -1.21 -25.31 -9.16
C SER A 11 -2.35 -26.15 -8.55
N ARG A 12 -3.00 -25.65 -7.48
CA ARG A 12 -3.99 -26.39 -6.68
C ARG A 12 -5.45 -26.16 -7.07
N ARG A 13 -5.76 -25.38 -8.12
CA ARG A 13 -7.15 -25.09 -8.58
C ARG A 13 -8.10 -24.52 -7.51
N VAL A 14 -7.59 -24.14 -6.34
CA VAL A 14 -8.27 -23.25 -5.41
C VAL A 14 -7.93 -21.87 -5.93
N GLY A 15 -8.93 -21.09 -6.39
CA GLY A 15 -8.68 -19.74 -6.88
C GLY A 15 -7.81 -18.99 -5.87
N PRO A 16 -6.79 -18.23 -6.30
CA PRO A 16 -6.06 -17.36 -5.38
C PRO A 16 -7.02 -16.25 -4.95
N ASP A 17 -7.95 -16.58 -4.06
CA ASP A 17 -8.90 -15.64 -3.48
C ASP A 17 -8.06 -14.59 -2.76
N ALA A 18 -8.48 -13.33 -2.82
CA ALA A 18 -7.74 -12.14 -2.38
C ALA A 18 -6.95 -12.29 -1.04
N VAL A 19 -7.36 -13.21 -0.17
CA VAL A 19 -6.67 -13.67 1.03
C VAL A 19 -5.22 -14.11 0.78
N ALA A 20 -4.95 -14.93 -0.24
CA ALA A 20 -3.59 -15.41 -0.53
C ALA A 20 -2.65 -14.28 -0.96
N TYR A 21 -3.16 -13.38 -1.80
CA TYR A 21 -2.45 -12.16 -2.20
C TYR A 21 -2.19 -11.25 -1.01
N HIS A 22 -3.17 -11.12 -0.12
CA HIS A 22 -3.01 -10.36 1.11
C HIS A 22 -1.92 -10.92 2.02
N ILE A 23 -1.91 -12.23 2.25
CA ILE A 23 -0.90 -12.89 3.08
C ILE A 23 0.47 -12.73 2.45
N ALA A 24 0.59 -12.92 1.13
CA ALA A 24 1.85 -12.77 0.41
C ALA A 24 2.38 -11.33 0.47
N MET A 25 1.51 -10.34 0.23
CA MET A 25 1.90 -8.92 0.32
C MET A 25 2.21 -8.49 1.75
N GLY A 26 1.44 -8.95 2.74
CA GLY A 26 1.71 -8.71 4.16
C GLY A 26 3.07 -9.28 4.59
N ALA A 27 3.35 -10.53 4.22
CA ALA A 27 4.65 -11.16 4.46
C ALA A 27 5.80 -10.44 3.74
N CYS A 28 5.59 -10.00 2.49
CA CYS A 28 6.58 -9.18 1.78
C CYS A 28 6.81 -7.83 2.46
N HIS A 29 5.77 -7.21 3.00
CA HIS A 29 5.85 -5.95 3.74
C HIS A 29 6.68 -6.11 5.02
N GLU A 30 6.35 -7.11 5.85
CA GLU A 30 7.09 -7.42 7.08
C GLU A 30 8.54 -7.81 6.82
N ALA A 31 8.79 -8.57 5.75
CA ALA A 31 10.13 -8.95 5.33
C ALA A 31 10.92 -7.83 4.62
N GLY A 32 10.33 -6.63 4.45
CA GLY A 32 10.95 -5.50 3.74
C GLY A 32 11.15 -5.73 2.23
N GLN A 33 10.54 -6.78 1.66
CA GLN A 33 10.66 -7.20 0.26
C GLN A 33 9.72 -6.37 -0.65
N ARG A 34 9.94 -5.05 -0.68
CA ARG A 34 9.10 -4.07 -1.39
C ARG A 34 8.90 -4.37 -2.87
N ALA A 35 9.98 -4.71 -3.58
CA ALA A 35 9.91 -5.03 -5.02
C ALA A 35 9.00 -6.22 -5.31
N GLN A 36 8.96 -7.22 -4.42
CA GLN A 36 8.08 -8.38 -4.56
C GLN A 36 6.62 -8.00 -4.25
N ALA A 37 6.37 -7.13 -3.27
CA ALA A 37 5.03 -6.61 -2.97
C ALA A 37 4.45 -5.79 -4.13
N MET A 38 5.25 -4.93 -4.77
CA MET A 38 4.85 -4.19 -5.97
C MET A 38 4.55 -5.13 -7.15
N GLY A 39 5.40 -6.14 -7.38
CA GLY A 39 5.15 -7.13 -8.43
C GLY A 39 3.83 -7.88 -8.22
N LEU A 40 3.48 -8.19 -6.97
CA LEU A 40 2.18 -8.79 -6.64
C LEU A 40 1.02 -7.81 -6.88
N PHE A 41 1.15 -6.56 -6.49
CA PHE A 41 0.15 -5.50 -6.69
C PHE A 41 -0.16 -5.25 -8.19
N ASP A 42 0.87 -5.29 -9.03
CA ASP A 42 0.73 -5.12 -10.48
C ASP A 42 0.12 -6.35 -11.17
N ALA A 43 0.32 -7.53 -10.59
CA ALA A 43 -0.24 -8.76 -11.11
C ALA A 43 -1.73 -8.96 -10.77
N MET A 44 -2.27 -8.32 -9.72
CA MET A 44 -3.67 -8.51 -9.28
C MET A 44 -4.74 -8.28 -10.39
N PRO A 45 -4.68 -7.22 -11.21
CA PRO A 45 -5.64 -7.03 -12.30
C PRO A 45 -5.60 -8.14 -13.35
N ALA A 46 -4.42 -8.71 -13.63
CA ALA A 46 -4.28 -9.83 -14.56
C ALA A 46 -5.03 -11.08 -14.08
N PHE A 47 -5.20 -11.21 -12.76
CA PHE A 47 -5.96 -12.29 -12.13
C PHE A 47 -7.41 -11.90 -11.80
N ARG A 48 -7.92 -10.77 -12.32
CA ARG A 48 -9.25 -10.23 -12.02
C ARG A 48 -9.51 -9.99 -10.53
N LEU A 49 -8.45 -9.79 -9.74
CA LEU A 49 -8.54 -9.45 -8.33
C LEU A 49 -8.64 -7.94 -8.18
N ALA A 50 -9.63 -7.49 -7.40
CA ALA A 50 -9.76 -6.08 -7.05
C ALA A 50 -8.71 -5.69 -6.01
N ARG A 51 -8.08 -4.53 -6.20
CA ARG A 51 -7.21 -3.92 -5.19
C ARG A 51 -8.08 -3.33 -4.09
N ASP A 52 -7.68 -3.55 -2.84
CA ASP A 52 -8.36 -3.05 -1.65
C ASP A 52 -7.48 -2.11 -0.83
N ALA A 53 -8.06 -1.53 0.24
CA ALA A 53 -7.36 -0.55 1.07
C ALA A 53 -6.05 -1.10 1.64
N VAL A 54 -6.02 -2.34 2.12
CA VAL A 54 -4.82 -2.92 2.74
C VAL A 54 -3.71 -3.08 1.70
N THR A 55 -4.06 -3.56 0.50
CA THR A 55 -3.16 -3.66 -0.65
C THR A 55 -2.54 -2.30 -1.04
N TYR A 56 -3.35 -1.25 -1.09
CA TYR A 56 -2.86 0.12 -1.33
C TYR A 56 -2.00 0.65 -0.18
N GLY A 57 -2.32 0.33 1.08
CA GLY A 57 -1.54 0.71 2.25
C GLY A 57 -0.11 0.15 2.23
N ILE A 58 0.05 -1.09 1.77
CA ILE A 58 1.37 -1.74 1.62
C ILE A 58 2.21 -1.01 0.56
N VAL A 59 1.62 -0.66 -0.59
CA VAL A 59 2.34 0.08 -1.64
C VAL A 59 2.69 1.49 -1.18
N ILE A 60 1.75 2.22 -0.58
CA ILE A 60 1.99 3.61 -0.13
C ILE A 60 3.05 3.67 0.97
N SER A 61 3.06 2.73 1.91
CA SER A 61 4.11 2.63 2.94
C SER A 61 5.45 2.15 2.37
N SER A 62 5.44 1.46 1.24
CA SER A 62 6.69 1.09 0.56
C SER A 62 7.39 2.31 -0.05
N CYS A 63 6.63 3.31 -0.54
CA CYS A 63 7.14 4.53 -1.17
C CYS A 63 7.82 5.53 -0.21
N ASP A 64 7.66 5.34 1.10
CA ASP A 64 8.20 6.21 2.16
C ASP A 64 9.72 6.37 2.13
N ARG A 65 10.45 5.32 1.71
CA ARG A 65 11.92 5.25 1.84
C ARG A 65 12.70 5.49 0.55
N ASP A 66 12.01 5.62 -0.58
CA ASP A 66 12.62 5.63 -1.92
C ASP A 66 12.45 6.96 -2.67
N ASP A 67 12.08 8.05 -1.97
CA ASP A 67 11.72 9.35 -2.58
C ASP A 67 10.59 9.28 -3.63
N LEU A 68 9.80 8.20 -3.63
CA LEU A 68 8.71 7.95 -4.56
C LEU A 68 7.39 8.62 -4.11
N TRP A 69 7.48 9.86 -3.63
CA TRP A 69 6.34 10.62 -3.10
C TRP A 69 5.24 10.85 -4.14
N GLU A 70 5.61 11.01 -5.41
CA GLU A 70 4.65 11.15 -6.52
C GLU A 70 3.82 9.88 -6.71
N ALA A 71 4.47 8.71 -6.66
CA ALA A 71 3.79 7.43 -6.76
C ALA A 71 2.88 7.19 -5.55
N ALA A 72 3.33 7.53 -4.34
CA ALA A 72 2.53 7.44 -3.12
C ALA A 72 1.24 8.26 -3.23
N LEU A 73 1.34 9.51 -3.71
CA LEU A 73 0.18 10.38 -3.93
C LEU A 73 -0.74 9.85 -5.03
N HIS A 74 -0.18 9.36 -6.13
CA HIS A 74 -0.95 8.77 -7.21
C HIS A 74 -1.79 7.58 -6.73
N HIS A 75 -1.19 6.69 -5.94
CA HIS A 75 -1.88 5.54 -5.36
C HIS A 75 -2.93 5.96 -4.31
N LEU A 76 -2.67 7.00 -3.53
CA LEU A 76 -3.64 7.56 -2.58
C LEU A 76 -4.85 8.19 -3.30
N GLU A 77 -4.63 8.84 -4.43
CA GLU A 77 -5.71 9.35 -5.29
C GLU A 77 -6.48 8.21 -5.97
N ALA A 78 -5.80 7.17 -6.45
CA ALA A 78 -6.43 5.99 -7.01
C ALA A 78 -7.35 5.30 -5.98
N LEU A 79 -6.90 5.15 -4.74
CA LEU A 79 -7.70 4.62 -3.64
C LEU A 79 -9.00 5.42 -3.44
N ARG A 80 -8.91 6.76 -3.45
CA ARG A 80 -10.08 7.65 -3.34
C ARG A 80 -11.05 7.48 -4.51
N ARG A 81 -10.53 7.33 -5.74
CA ARG A 81 -11.35 7.13 -6.96
C ARG A 81 -12.09 5.79 -6.95
N HIS A 82 -11.54 4.77 -6.31
CA HIS A 82 -12.20 3.48 -6.13
C HIS A 82 -13.26 3.47 -5.00
N ILE A 83 -13.67 4.63 -4.47
CA ILE A 83 -14.63 4.79 -3.37
C ILE A 83 -14.12 4.15 -2.05
N LEU A 84 -12.87 3.69 -2.03
CA LEU A 84 -12.23 3.17 -0.84
C LEU A 84 -11.80 4.35 0.04
N ARG A 85 -12.30 4.39 1.28
CA ARG A 85 -11.94 5.46 2.21
C ARG A 85 -10.47 5.30 2.65
N PRO A 86 -9.59 6.27 2.37
CA PRO A 86 -8.22 6.22 2.87
C PRO A 86 -8.22 6.24 4.39
N GLY A 87 -7.79 5.14 5.01
CA GLY A 87 -7.48 5.08 6.44
C GLY A 87 -6.16 5.76 6.80
N ALA A 88 -5.86 5.83 8.09
CA ALA A 88 -4.68 6.51 8.64
C ALA A 88 -3.35 6.05 8.00
N VAL A 89 -3.18 4.75 7.77
CA VAL A 89 -1.95 4.17 7.20
C VAL A 89 -1.59 4.73 5.81
N HIS A 90 -2.59 5.06 4.99
CA HIS A 90 -2.36 5.64 3.66
C HIS A 90 -1.89 7.09 3.77
N HIS A 91 -2.48 7.85 4.70
CA HIS A 91 -2.09 9.24 4.93
C HIS A 91 -0.71 9.35 5.56
N THR A 92 -0.37 8.48 6.51
CA THR A 92 0.94 8.46 7.15
C THR A 92 2.03 8.02 6.18
N GLY A 93 1.81 6.97 5.38
CA GLY A 93 2.80 6.54 4.39
C GLY A 93 3.06 7.58 3.29
N ALA A 94 2.00 8.26 2.81
CA ALA A 94 2.18 9.34 1.84
C ALA A 94 2.83 10.59 2.46
N ALA A 95 2.59 10.87 3.74
CA ALA A 95 3.24 11.97 4.44
C ALA A 95 4.73 11.71 4.67
N GLY A 96 5.09 10.49 5.07
CA GLY A 96 6.49 10.07 5.22
C GLY A 96 7.27 10.15 3.90
N ALA A 97 6.67 9.68 2.79
CA ALA A 97 7.30 9.81 1.47
C ALA A 97 7.52 11.29 1.09
N CYS A 98 6.59 12.18 1.43
CA CYS A 98 6.77 13.62 1.22
C CYS A 98 7.86 14.22 2.14
N GLU A 99 8.03 13.69 3.36
CA GLU A 99 9.08 14.10 4.30
C GLU A 99 10.46 13.66 3.80
N GLY A 100 10.62 12.41 3.35
CA GLY A 100 11.87 11.91 2.75
C GLY A 100 12.35 12.79 1.60
N ALA A 101 11.42 13.22 0.75
CA ALA A 101 11.69 14.10 -0.39
C ALA A 101 11.81 15.60 -0.05
N GLY A 102 11.73 15.99 1.24
CA GLY A 102 11.86 17.39 1.68
C GLY A 102 10.61 18.27 1.44
N HIS A 103 9.47 17.67 1.12
CA HIS A 103 8.17 18.34 0.88
C HIS A 103 7.30 18.42 2.13
N TRP A 104 7.84 18.98 3.21
CA TRP A 104 7.20 19.10 4.53
C TRP A 104 5.80 19.74 4.52
N GLY A 105 5.58 20.75 3.68
CA GLY A 105 4.28 21.43 3.57
C GLY A 105 3.16 20.51 3.07
N ARG A 106 3.49 19.57 2.15
CA ARG A 106 2.53 18.59 1.65
C ARG A 106 2.29 17.48 2.66
N ALA A 107 3.34 17.03 3.36
CA ALA A 107 3.24 16.07 4.46
C ALA A 107 2.29 16.58 5.56
N LEU A 108 2.47 17.83 6.00
CA LEU A 108 1.59 18.48 6.98
C LEU A 108 0.16 18.63 6.48
N GLY A 109 -0.04 18.97 5.20
CA GLY A 109 -1.37 19.06 4.59
C GLY A 109 -2.10 17.70 4.57
N LEU A 110 -1.38 16.60 4.33
CA LEU A 110 -1.92 15.24 4.38
C LEU A 110 -2.31 14.84 5.80
N LEU A 111 -1.45 15.10 6.78
CA LEU A 111 -1.72 14.81 8.20
C LEU A 111 -2.85 15.69 8.77
N GLY A 112 -2.95 16.94 8.33
CA GLY A 112 -4.05 17.84 8.68
C GLY A 112 -5.40 17.34 8.15
N ARG A 113 -5.44 16.85 6.91
CA ARG A 113 -6.63 16.20 6.33
C ARG A 113 -7.00 14.91 7.05
N MET A 114 -6.02 14.12 7.48
CA MET A 114 -6.25 12.91 8.27
C MET A 114 -6.95 13.22 9.59
N ARG A 115 -6.51 14.27 10.31
CA ARG A 115 -7.16 14.76 11.55
C ARG A 115 -8.59 15.24 11.31
N LEU A 116 -8.83 15.98 10.23
CA LEU A 116 -10.18 16.47 9.87
C LEU A 116 -11.17 15.34 9.56
N HIS A 117 -10.69 14.22 9.02
CA HIS A 117 -11.53 13.05 8.72
C HIS A 117 -11.67 12.06 9.90
N GLY A 118 -11.19 12.42 11.10
CA GLY A 118 -11.35 11.60 12.31
C GLY A 118 -10.48 10.34 12.34
N ALA A 119 -9.58 10.16 11.37
CA ALA A 119 -8.60 9.09 11.39
C ALA A 119 -7.47 9.48 12.34
N ARG A 120 -7.36 8.81 13.49
CA ARG A 120 -6.19 8.99 14.37
C ARG A 120 -4.95 8.46 13.64
N PRO A 121 -3.80 9.15 13.67
CA PRO A 121 -2.53 8.54 13.28
C PRO A 121 -2.33 7.29 14.14
N ASN A 122 -2.23 6.14 13.51
CA ASN A 122 -1.84 4.91 14.20
C ASN A 122 -0.33 5.02 14.47
N VAL A 123 0.10 4.51 15.62
CA VAL A 123 1.49 4.54 16.10
C VAL A 123 2.36 3.60 15.26
N ILE A 124 2.64 4.01 14.03
CA ILE A 124 3.87 3.69 13.31
C ILE A 124 4.36 5.05 12.83
N THR A 125 4.77 5.85 13.81
CA THR A 125 5.56 7.05 13.59
C THR A 125 6.97 6.68 14.02
N CYS A 126 7.90 6.85 13.07
CA CYS A 126 9.31 6.42 13.04
C CYS A 126 9.57 5.07 12.37
#